data_AF-A0A9D2LGL1-F1
#
_entry.id   AF-A0A9D2LGL1-F1
#
_cell.length_a   1.000
_cell.length_b   1.000
_cell.length_c   1.000
_cell.angle_alpha   90.00
_cell.angle_beta   90.00
_cell.angle_gamma   90.00
#
_symmetry.space_group_name_H-M   'P 1'
#
loop_
_entity.id
_entity.type
_entity.pdbx_description
1 polymer ?
#
loop_
_entity_poly.entity_id
_entity_poly.type
_entity_poly.pdbx_seq_one_letter_code
_entity_poly.pdbx_strand_id
1 'polypeptide(L)'
;SSGVEISHGVALAICTIIIAVITVGGGLVSVAYSDAVSALLMVGGFFAAIPILMAAASAQGATLPPEKMTITGGMSGWELLGYFLPSLALMLGDQNMLQRFASAKNSDEAKKSNIGMFIGEILVIISIVLIVTQAAKLYPTLETPSNVIFQVAVDYLPLVFGALVMCACMAFIVTTADSYLLSSATNLTNDVYQRYINTKATDKQKMLVLRATIVVFSFIAVALTLYFPTVLSLQMTAYTMYGAAITPAILFALFSKKVTPAGGMAGILVGGLATIIWTLMGTPYGIQCAIVAVPASVIAILVVSAVTRCNDPKRSLEALYQDN
;
A
#
# COMPACT_ATOMS: atom_id res chain seq x y z
N SER A 1 7.76 -31.12 2.94
CA SER A 1 8.58 -30.04 3.51
C SER A 1 10.03 -30.26 3.09
N SER A 2 10.72 -29.25 2.55
CA SER A 2 12.08 -29.33 1.98
C SER A 2 13.19 -29.60 3.00
N GLY A 3 12.87 -29.71 4.29
CA GLY A 3 13.84 -29.95 5.37
C GLY A 3 14.77 -28.76 5.67
N VAL A 4 14.55 -27.61 5.02
CA VAL A 4 15.33 -26.39 5.23
C VAL A 4 14.58 -25.47 6.19
N GLU A 5 14.95 -25.50 7.47
CA GLU A 5 14.48 -24.52 8.44
C GLU A 5 15.39 -23.28 8.40
N ILE A 6 14.83 -22.15 7.97
CA ILE A 6 15.52 -20.85 7.96
C ILE A 6 15.02 -20.05 9.15
N SER A 7 15.93 -19.55 9.99
CA SER A 7 15.55 -18.65 11.09
C SER A 7 14.89 -17.39 10.56
N HIS A 8 13.93 -16.85 11.30
CA HIS A 8 13.20 -15.64 10.92
C HIS A 8 14.13 -14.47 10.55
N GLY A 9 15.20 -14.25 11.33
CA GLY A 9 16.17 -13.18 11.05
C GLY A 9 16.94 -13.37 9.75
N VAL A 10 17.31 -14.61 9.41
CA VAL A 10 17.99 -14.91 8.13
C VAL A 10 17.03 -14.75 6.95
N ALA A 11 15.79 -15.23 7.08
CA ALA A 11 14.76 -15.05 6.05
C ALA A 11 14.49 -13.57 5.79
N LEU A 12 14.35 -12.78 6.85
CA LEU A 12 14.16 -11.33 6.76
C LEU A 12 15.34 -10.66 6.05
N ALA A 13 16.58 -10.98 6.44
CA ALA A 13 17.77 -10.42 5.81
C ALA A 13 17.86 -10.76 4.31
N ILE A 14 17.60 -12.03 3.94
CA ILE A 14 17.59 -12.45 2.54
C ILE A 14 16.54 -11.67 1.74
N CYS A 15 15.30 -11.57 2.25
CA CYS A 15 14.24 -10.81 1.59
C CYS A 15 14.61 -9.34 1.43
N THR A 16 15.12 -8.70 2.47
CA THR A 16 15.55 -7.28 2.42
C THR A 16 16.65 -7.06 1.40
N ILE A 17 17.66 -7.93 1.35
CA ILE A 17 18.75 -7.83 0.38
C ILE A 17 18.24 -7.99 -1.05
N ILE A 18 17.38 -8.99 -1.30
CA ILE A 18 16.82 -9.23 -2.63
C ILE A 18 16.02 -8.01 -3.10
N ILE A 19 15.10 -7.50 -2.27
CA ILE A 19 14.30 -6.33 -2.58
C ILE A 19 15.21 -5.13 -2.86
N ALA A 20 16.13 -4.81 -1.95
CA ALA A 20 17.02 -3.66 -2.12
C ALA A 20 17.86 -3.72 -3.41
N VAL A 21 18.39 -4.91 -3.75
CA VAL A 21 19.17 -5.11 -4.98
C VAL A 21 18.32 -4.89 -6.23
N ILE A 22 17.10 -5.44 -6.26
CA ILE A 22 16.19 -5.30 -7.40
C ILE A 22 15.76 -3.83 -7.54
N THR A 23 15.36 -3.16 -6.45
CA THR A 23 14.96 -1.76 -6.48
C THR A 23 16.10 -0.84 -6.95
N VAL A 24 17.32 -1.04 -6.45
CA VAL A 24 18.52 -0.23 -6.79
C VAL A 24 18.90 -0.39 -8.26
N GLY A 25 18.74 -1.59 -8.81
CA GLY A 25 19.12 -1.92 -10.18
C GLY A 25 18.09 -1.49 -11.22
N GLY A 26 16.80 -1.60 -10.92
CA GLY A 26 15.75 -1.61 -11.94
C GLY A 26 15.26 -0.25 -12.43
N GLY A 27 15.09 0.73 -11.53
CA GLY A 27 14.37 1.96 -11.86
C GLY A 27 12.93 1.71 -12.33
N LEU A 28 12.20 2.77 -12.73
CA LEU A 28 10.75 2.67 -12.98
C LEU A 28 10.40 1.71 -14.14
N VAL A 29 11.22 1.66 -15.20
CA VAL A 29 10.95 0.80 -16.37
C VAL A 29 11.08 -0.69 -16.02
N SER A 30 12.15 -1.08 -15.31
CA SER A 30 12.29 -2.48 -14.90
C SER A 30 11.18 -2.90 -13.95
N VAL A 31 10.80 -2.02 -13.02
CA VAL A 31 9.68 -2.26 -12.10
C VAL A 31 8.38 -2.51 -12.86
N ALA A 32 8.08 -1.70 -13.88
CA ALA A 32 6.86 -1.89 -14.67
C ALA A 32 6.78 -3.27 -15.36
N TYR A 33 7.90 -3.80 -15.87
CA TYR A 33 7.92 -5.14 -16.46
C TYR A 33 7.83 -6.25 -15.42
N SER A 34 8.55 -6.14 -14.29
CA SER A 34 8.44 -7.13 -13.21
C SER A 34 7.03 -7.18 -12.62
N ASP A 35 6.37 -6.03 -12.50
CA ASP A 35 4.99 -5.93 -11.99
C ASP A 35 4.01 -6.63 -12.93
N ALA A 36 4.16 -6.41 -14.25
CA ALA A 36 3.30 -7.05 -15.25
C ALA A 36 3.44 -8.58 -15.24
N VAL A 37 4.67 -9.10 -15.18
CA VAL A 37 4.91 -10.55 -15.09
C VAL A 37 4.38 -11.12 -13.77
N SER A 38 4.59 -10.41 -12.66
CA SER A 38 4.09 -10.81 -11.34
C SER A 38 2.57 -10.86 -11.30
N ALA A 39 1.88 -9.90 -11.93
CA ALA A 39 0.43 -9.90 -12.05
C ALA A 39 -0.10 -11.15 -12.77
N LEU A 40 0.55 -11.56 -13.87
CA LEU A 40 0.17 -12.78 -14.59
C LEU A 40 0.41 -14.05 -13.77
N LEU A 41 1.55 -14.12 -13.07
CA LEU A 41 1.86 -15.24 -12.17
C LEU A 41 0.85 -15.34 -11.02
N MET A 42 0.43 -14.22 -10.45
CA MET A 42 -0.57 -14.19 -9.39
C MET A 42 -1.93 -14.67 -9.87
N VAL A 43 -2.45 -14.09 -10.94
CA VAL A 43 -3.75 -14.47 -11.50
C VAL A 43 -3.71 -15.96 -11.86
N GLY A 44 -2.74 -16.40 -12.66
CA GLY A 44 -2.63 -17.80 -13.05
C GLY A 44 -2.46 -18.76 -11.86
N GLY A 45 -1.56 -18.43 -10.93
CA GLY A 45 -1.23 -19.27 -9.79
C GLY A 45 -2.38 -19.42 -8.80
N PHE A 46 -3.06 -18.32 -8.47
CA PHE A 46 -4.18 -18.37 -7.53
C PHE A 46 -5.40 -19.05 -8.17
N PHE A 47 -5.73 -18.74 -9.43
CA PHE A 47 -6.85 -19.41 -10.10
C PHE A 47 -6.64 -20.92 -10.26
N ALA A 48 -5.40 -21.37 -10.49
CA ALA A 48 -5.08 -22.80 -10.55
C ALA A 48 -5.23 -23.51 -9.19
N ALA A 49 -4.97 -22.81 -8.08
CA ALA A 49 -5.06 -23.36 -6.74
C ALA A 49 -6.51 -23.56 -6.25
N ILE A 50 -7.42 -22.68 -6.65
CA ILE A 50 -8.83 -22.67 -6.19
C ILE A 50 -9.54 -24.03 -6.34
N PRO A 51 -9.60 -24.67 -7.54
CA PRO A 51 -10.33 -25.93 -7.69
C PRO A 51 -9.74 -27.07 -6.84
N ILE A 52 -8.42 -27.08 -6.65
CA ILE A 52 -7.72 -28.07 -5.83
C ILE A 52 -8.08 -27.90 -4.36
N LEU A 53 -8.02 -26.66 -3.85
CA LEU A 53 -8.40 -26.36 -2.47
C LEU A 53 -9.89 -26.62 -2.21
N MET A 54 -10.76 -26.33 -3.18
CA MET A 54 -12.19 -26.65 -3.09
C MET A 54 -12.42 -28.16 -2.99
N ALA A 55 -11.72 -28.96 -3.80
CA ALA A 55 -11.79 -30.42 -3.73
C ALA A 55 -11.26 -30.94 -2.39
N ALA A 56 -10.15 -30.39 -1.89
CA ALA A 56 -9.56 -30.77 -0.61
C ALA A 56 -10.49 -30.47 0.58
N ALA A 57 -11.10 -29.28 0.60
CA ALA A 57 -12.08 -28.90 1.63
C ALA A 57 -13.33 -29.80 1.58
N SER A 58 -13.83 -30.08 0.37
CA SER A 58 -15.02 -30.93 0.18
C SER A 58 -14.76 -32.38 0.60
N ALA A 59 -13.59 -32.93 0.28
CA ALA A 59 -13.20 -34.30 0.66
C ALA A 59 -13.12 -34.48 2.18
N GLN A 60 -12.80 -33.42 2.92
CA GLN A 60 -12.76 -33.42 4.39
C GLN A 60 -14.12 -33.08 5.03
N GLY A 61 -15.16 -32.79 4.25
CA GLY A 61 -16.43 -32.27 4.77
C GLY A 61 -16.28 -30.93 5.49
N ALA A 62 -15.20 -30.19 5.20
CA ALA A 62 -14.89 -28.94 5.87
C ALA A 62 -15.90 -27.86 5.47
N THR A 63 -16.52 -27.23 6.46
CA THR A 63 -17.53 -26.19 6.26
C THR A 63 -17.04 -24.86 6.81
N LEU A 64 -17.56 -23.77 6.26
CA LEU A 64 -17.18 -22.44 6.72
C LEU A 64 -17.89 -22.17 8.06
N PRO A 65 -17.20 -21.59 9.06
CA PRO A 65 -17.86 -21.19 10.29
C PRO A 65 -19.08 -20.28 10.00
N PRO A 66 -20.22 -20.45 10.70
CA PRO A 66 -21.46 -19.72 10.38
C PRO A 66 -21.29 -18.20 10.34
N GLU A 67 -20.47 -17.64 11.22
CA GLU A 67 -20.17 -16.20 11.29
C GLU A 67 -19.52 -15.68 10.01
N LYS A 68 -18.67 -16.49 9.37
CA LYS A 68 -17.94 -16.15 8.14
C LYS A 68 -18.81 -16.29 6.88
N MET A 69 -20.01 -16.86 6.99
CA MET A 69 -21.01 -16.90 5.92
C MET A 69 -21.81 -15.60 5.79
N THR A 70 -21.67 -14.69 6.76
CA THR A 70 -22.32 -13.37 6.73
C THR A 70 -21.53 -12.38 5.88
N ILE A 71 -22.20 -11.35 5.33
CA ILE A 71 -21.56 -10.30 4.52
C ILE A 71 -20.45 -9.58 5.29
N THR A 72 -20.60 -9.42 6.61
CA THR A 72 -19.62 -8.74 7.46
C THR A 72 -18.59 -9.68 8.08
N GLY A 73 -18.78 -11.00 7.95
CA GLY A 73 -17.89 -12.01 8.54
C GLY A 73 -17.81 -11.95 10.07
N GLY A 74 -18.86 -11.44 10.72
CA GLY A 74 -18.94 -11.19 12.16
C GLY A 74 -18.44 -9.81 12.62
N MET A 75 -17.92 -8.98 11.72
CA MET A 75 -17.48 -7.62 12.07
C MET A 75 -18.66 -6.66 12.21
N SER A 76 -18.52 -5.72 13.14
CA SER A 76 -19.39 -4.55 13.25
C SER A 76 -19.17 -3.57 12.09
N GLY A 77 -20.16 -2.72 11.83
CA GLY A 77 -20.02 -1.66 10.81
C GLY A 77 -18.86 -0.70 11.10
N TRP A 78 -18.52 -0.50 12.38
CA TRP A 78 -17.41 0.35 12.79
C TRP A 78 -16.04 -0.25 12.46
N GLU A 79 -15.90 -1.57 12.66
CA GLU A 79 -14.68 -2.29 12.27
C GLU A 79 -14.50 -2.28 10.75
N LEU A 80 -15.58 -2.51 9.99
CA LEU A 80 -15.55 -2.45 8.53
C LEU A 80 -15.14 -1.06 8.03
N LEU A 81 -15.74 0.00 8.57
CA LEU A 81 -15.36 1.38 8.24
C LEU A 81 -13.91 1.65 8.58
N GLY A 82 -13.44 1.13 9.71
CA GLY A 82 -12.06 1.26 10.11
C GLY A 82 -11.10 0.60 9.11
N TYR A 83 -11.43 -0.56 8.55
CA TYR A 83 -10.59 -1.19 7.50
C TYR A 83 -10.70 -0.49 6.13
N PHE A 84 -11.87 0.06 5.83
CA PHE A 84 -12.17 0.69 4.55
C PHE A 84 -11.60 2.10 4.41
N LEU A 85 -11.66 2.93 5.46
CA LEU A 85 -11.27 4.34 5.35
C LEU A 85 -9.76 4.54 5.09
N PRO A 86 -8.82 3.86 5.78
CA PRO A 86 -7.39 3.97 5.50
C PRO A 86 -7.03 3.56 4.08
N SER A 87 -7.58 2.45 3.58
CA SER A 87 -7.32 1.97 2.23
C SER A 87 -7.87 2.92 1.17
N LEU A 88 -9.10 3.41 1.35
CA LEU A 88 -9.69 4.44 0.48
C LEU A 88 -8.86 5.73 0.49
N ALA A 89 -8.47 6.19 1.67
CA ALA A 89 -7.72 7.44 1.82
C ALA A 89 -6.33 7.34 1.18
N LEU A 90 -5.63 6.20 1.31
CA LEU A 90 -4.38 5.96 0.59
C LEU A 90 -4.61 6.02 -0.93
N MET A 91 -5.59 5.28 -1.45
CA MET A 91 -5.84 5.16 -2.90
C MET A 91 -6.02 6.53 -3.59
N LEU A 92 -6.61 7.50 -2.90
CA LEU A 92 -6.89 8.83 -3.44
C LEU A 92 -5.66 9.76 -3.51
N GLY A 93 -4.57 9.44 -2.83
CA GLY A 93 -3.38 10.28 -2.77
C GLY A 93 -2.07 9.56 -3.07
N ASP A 94 -2.08 8.24 -3.29
CA ASP A 94 -0.88 7.41 -3.38
C ASP A 94 0.09 7.88 -4.46
N GLN A 95 1.30 8.25 -4.03
CA GLN A 95 2.35 8.75 -4.89
C GLN A 95 2.81 7.70 -5.89
N ASN A 96 2.80 6.40 -5.53
CA ASN A 96 3.23 5.35 -6.44
C ASN A 96 2.30 5.31 -7.67
N MET A 97 0.99 5.39 -7.44
CA MET A 97 -0.01 5.45 -8.51
C MET A 97 0.14 6.73 -9.35
N LEU A 98 0.33 7.90 -8.70
CA LEU A 98 0.54 9.16 -9.42
C LEU A 98 1.79 9.13 -10.30
N GLN A 99 2.89 8.54 -9.81
CA GLN A 99 4.13 8.37 -10.57
C GLN A 99 3.92 7.52 -11.82
N ARG A 100 3.14 6.43 -11.72
CA ARG A 100 2.81 5.58 -12.86
C ARG A 100 1.95 6.31 -13.89
N PHE A 101 0.90 7.02 -13.48
CA PHE A 101 0.09 7.81 -14.40
C PHE A 101 0.86 8.94 -15.07
N ALA A 102 1.75 9.62 -14.34
CA ALA A 102 2.60 10.66 -14.89
C ALA A 102 3.62 10.12 -15.91
N SER A 103 3.97 8.84 -15.83
CA SER A 103 4.87 8.17 -16.79
C SER A 103 4.16 7.65 -18.05
N ALA A 104 2.82 7.73 -18.12
CA ALA A 104 2.07 7.31 -19.29
C ALA A 104 2.37 8.21 -20.49
N LYS A 105 2.31 7.63 -21.70
CA LYS A 105 2.62 8.36 -22.95
C LYS A 105 1.71 9.56 -23.18
N ASN A 106 0.44 9.44 -22.79
CA ASN A 106 -0.58 10.48 -22.88
C ASN A 106 -1.76 10.13 -21.97
N SER A 107 -2.71 11.06 -21.83
CA SER A 107 -3.87 10.91 -20.96
C SER A 107 -4.81 9.78 -21.37
N ASP A 108 -4.96 9.50 -22.66
CA ASP A 108 -5.82 8.43 -23.15
C ASP A 108 -5.23 7.04 -22.82
N GLU A 109 -3.91 6.88 -22.96
CA GLU A 109 -3.22 5.66 -22.55
C GLU A 109 -3.25 5.48 -21.03
N ALA A 110 -3.16 6.55 -20.23
CA ALA A 110 -3.35 6.47 -18.78
C ALA A 110 -4.76 5.97 -18.42
N LYS A 111 -5.81 6.50 -19.07
CA LYS A 111 -7.20 6.06 -18.86
C LYS A 111 -7.43 4.60 -19.26
N LYS A 112 -6.90 4.17 -20.41
CA LYS A 112 -6.98 2.77 -20.85
C LYS A 112 -6.24 1.84 -19.90
N SER A 113 -5.03 2.22 -19.47
CA SER A 113 -4.25 1.47 -18.48
C SER A 113 -5.01 1.30 -17.17
N ASN A 114 -5.74 2.33 -16.73
CA ASN A 114 -6.56 2.26 -15.52
C ASN A 114 -7.70 1.22 -15.61
N ILE A 115 -8.30 1.02 -16.80
CA ILE A 115 -9.30 -0.05 -17.01
C ILE A 115 -8.64 -1.43 -16.84
N GLY A 116 -7.44 -1.62 -17.39
CA GLY A 116 -6.67 -2.85 -17.21
C GLY A 116 -6.33 -3.11 -15.75
N MET A 117 -5.93 -2.07 -15.02
CA MET A 117 -5.67 -2.13 -13.58
C MET A 117 -6.93 -2.54 -12.80
N PHE A 118 -8.09 -1.92 -13.09
CA PHE A 118 -9.36 -2.23 -12.44
C PHE A 118 -9.79 -3.69 -12.65
N ILE A 119 -9.68 -4.20 -13.88
CA ILE A 119 -9.99 -5.61 -14.18
C ILE A 119 -9.00 -6.54 -13.46
N GLY A 120 -7.70 -6.23 -13.50
CA GLY A 120 -6.66 -7.00 -12.83
C GLY A 120 -6.87 -7.06 -11.32
N GLU A 121 -7.22 -5.93 -10.70
CA GLU A 121 -7.51 -5.83 -9.27
C GLU A 121 -8.72 -6.69 -8.89
N ILE A 122 -9.81 -6.63 -9.65
CA ILE A 122 -10.98 -7.50 -9.43
C ILE A 122 -10.59 -8.97 -9.48
N LEU A 123 -9.80 -9.39 -10.47
CA LEU A 123 -9.37 -10.78 -10.61
C LEU A 123 -8.50 -11.23 -9.42
N VAL A 124 -7.57 -10.38 -8.99
CA VAL A 124 -6.70 -10.67 -7.84
C VAL A 124 -7.52 -10.74 -6.55
N ILE A 125 -8.39 -9.76 -6.28
CA ILE A 125 -9.24 -9.75 -5.07
C ILE A 125 -10.14 -10.99 -5.03
N ILE A 126 -10.83 -11.32 -6.12
CA ILE A 126 -11.69 -12.51 -6.20
C ILE A 126 -10.87 -13.77 -5.92
N SER A 127 -9.70 -13.90 -6.52
CA SER A 127 -8.88 -15.10 -6.33
C SER A 127 -8.37 -15.25 -4.90
N ILE A 128 -7.94 -14.15 -4.25
CA ILE A 128 -7.56 -14.14 -2.83
C ILE A 128 -8.74 -14.54 -1.95
N VAL A 129 -9.92 -13.94 -2.15
CA VAL A 129 -11.12 -14.25 -1.36
C VAL A 129 -11.50 -15.71 -1.50
N LEU A 130 -11.45 -16.28 -2.71
CA LEU A 130 -11.79 -17.68 -2.94
C LEU A 130 -10.81 -18.65 -2.26
N ILE A 131 -9.50 -18.36 -2.31
CA ILE A 131 -8.47 -19.13 -1.61
C ILE A 131 -8.67 -19.04 -0.10
N VAL A 132 -8.77 -17.82 0.45
CA VAL A 132 -8.93 -17.60 1.89
C VAL A 132 -10.23 -18.21 2.41
N THR A 133 -11.29 -18.23 1.59
CA THR A 133 -12.54 -18.92 1.94
C THR A 133 -12.34 -20.43 2.08
N GLN A 134 -11.58 -21.08 1.18
CA GLN A 134 -11.28 -22.51 1.35
C GLN A 134 -10.34 -22.73 2.55
N ALA A 135 -9.37 -21.84 2.73
CA ALA A 135 -8.45 -21.92 3.85
C ALA A 135 -9.16 -21.77 5.20
N ALA A 136 -10.15 -20.90 5.32
CA ALA A 136 -10.95 -20.73 6.53
C ALA A 136 -11.82 -21.96 6.86
N LYS A 137 -12.15 -22.80 5.87
CA LYS A 137 -12.80 -24.11 6.10
C LYS A 137 -11.79 -25.13 6.63
N LEU A 138 -10.62 -25.18 6.00
CA LEU A 138 -9.55 -26.14 6.30
C LEU A 138 -8.84 -25.84 7.63
N TYR A 139 -8.74 -24.54 7.96
CA TYR A 139 -8.11 -24.01 9.17
C TYR A 139 -9.07 -23.07 9.91
N PRO A 140 -10.02 -23.61 10.70
CA PRO A 140 -10.96 -22.79 11.47
C PRO A 140 -10.28 -21.92 12.55
N THR A 141 -9.13 -22.38 13.05
CA THR A 141 -8.30 -21.66 14.03
C THR A 141 -6.85 -21.63 13.55
N LEU A 142 -6.28 -20.43 13.45
CA LEU A 142 -4.87 -20.22 13.09
C LEU A 142 -4.19 -19.36 14.13
N GLU A 143 -3.00 -19.77 14.55
CA GLU A 143 -2.13 -18.96 15.40
C GLU A 143 -1.67 -17.68 14.67
N THR A 144 -1.36 -17.79 13.38
CA THR A 144 -0.90 -16.67 12.55
C THR A 144 -1.74 -16.53 11.28
N PRO A 145 -2.88 -15.81 11.34
CA PRO A 145 -3.78 -15.66 10.20
C PRO A 145 -3.14 -15.07 8.93
N SER A 146 -2.10 -14.24 9.06
CA SER A 146 -1.39 -13.65 7.92
C SER A 146 -0.65 -14.67 7.05
N ASN A 147 -0.39 -15.88 7.56
CA ASN A 147 0.34 -16.92 6.84
C ASN A 147 -0.57 -17.92 6.13
N VAL A 148 -1.89 -17.74 6.22
CA VAL A 148 -2.88 -18.73 5.80
C VAL A 148 -2.73 -19.21 4.35
N ILE A 149 -2.43 -18.29 3.42
CA ILE A 149 -2.27 -18.62 1.99
C ILE A 149 -1.04 -19.50 1.77
N PHE A 150 0.07 -19.19 2.44
CA PHE A 150 1.30 -19.98 2.36
C PHE A 150 1.09 -21.39 2.96
N GLN A 151 0.37 -21.46 4.09
CA GLN A 151 0.11 -22.71 4.77
C GLN A 151 -0.75 -23.66 3.91
N VAL A 152 -1.86 -23.19 3.34
CA VAL A 152 -2.67 -24.04 2.44
C VAL A 152 -1.92 -24.44 1.16
N ALA A 153 -0.99 -23.62 0.69
CA ALA A 153 -0.16 -23.94 -0.46
C ALA A 153 0.83 -25.09 -0.17
N VAL A 154 1.33 -25.20 1.05
CA VAL A 154 2.24 -26.29 1.44
C VAL A 154 1.47 -27.57 1.78
N ASP A 155 0.35 -27.45 2.47
CA ASP A 155 -0.33 -28.59 3.08
C ASP A 155 -1.33 -29.27 2.15
N TYR A 156 -1.97 -28.51 1.25
CA TYR A 156 -3.10 -29.00 0.44
C TYR A 156 -2.89 -28.95 -1.07
N LEU A 157 -1.89 -28.22 -1.58
CA LEU A 157 -1.61 -28.17 -3.00
C LEU A 157 -0.52 -29.18 -3.40
N PRO A 158 -0.64 -29.85 -4.57
CA PRO A 158 0.47 -30.60 -5.15
C PRO A 158 1.67 -29.69 -5.36
N LEU A 159 2.88 -30.25 -5.25
CA LEU A 159 4.15 -29.52 -5.24
C LEU A 159 4.25 -28.39 -6.27
N VAL A 160 3.84 -28.64 -7.52
CA VAL A 160 3.92 -27.64 -8.61
C VAL A 160 2.99 -26.46 -8.35
N PHE A 161 1.75 -26.71 -7.94
CA PHE A 161 0.77 -25.65 -7.66
C PHE A 161 1.08 -24.92 -6.36
N GLY A 162 1.54 -25.65 -5.34
CA GLY A 162 2.03 -25.07 -4.10
C GLY A 162 3.18 -24.11 -4.36
N ALA A 163 4.22 -24.54 -5.09
CA ALA A 163 5.34 -23.70 -5.47
C ALA A 163 4.90 -22.49 -6.31
N LEU A 164 3.96 -22.66 -7.24
CA LEU A 164 3.43 -21.55 -8.05
C LEU A 164 2.74 -20.49 -7.19
N VAL A 165 1.91 -20.88 -6.21
CA VAL A 165 1.28 -19.95 -5.26
C VAL A 165 2.31 -19.24 -4.39
N MET A 166 3.31 -19.96 -3.88
CA MET A 166 4.41 -19.36 -3.11
C MET A 166 5.18 -18.31 -3.93
N CYS A 167 5.49 -18.63 -5.20
CA CYS A 167 6.13 -17.70 -6.13
C CYS A 167 5.25 -16.49 -6.42
N ALA A 168 3.94 -16.68 -6.62
CA ALA A 168 2.99 -15.59 -6.82
C ALA A 168 2.93 -14.64 -5.61
N CYS A 169 2.84 -15.17 -4.39
CA CYS A 169 2.86 -14.37 -3.17
C CYS A 169 4.19 -13.61 -3.02
N MET A 170 5.32 -14.26 -3.28
CA MET A 170 6.64 -13.63 -3.19
C MET A 170 6.79 -12.51 -4.24
N ALA A 171 6.32 -12.75 -5.46
CA ALA A 171 6.31 -11.76 -6.54
C ALA A 171 5.49 -10.52 -6.16
N PHE A 172 4.34 -10.69 -5.49
CA PHE A 172 3.53 -9.59 -4.99
C PHE A 172 4.25 -8.76 -3.92
N ILE A 173 4.90 -9.44 -2.97
CA ILE A 173 5.64 -8.79 -1.88
C ILE A 173 6.80 -7.96 -2.44
N VAL A 174 7.58 -8.54 -3.35
CA VAL A 174 8.75 -7.86 -3.94
C VAL A 174 8.33 -6.65 -4.77
N THR A 175 7.37 -6.82 -5.69
CA THR A 175 6.93 -5.72 -6.57
C THR A 175 6.31 -4.55 -5.83
N THR A 176 5.56 -4.85 -4.75
CA THR A 176 4.98 -3.81 -3.87
C THR A 176 6.06 -3.11 -3.06
N ALA A 177 7.00 -3.85 -2.47
CA ALA A 177 8.10 -3.28 -1.71
C ALA A 177 9.01 -2.39 -2.58
N ASP A 178 9.37 -2.86 -3.78
CA ASP A 178 10.16 -2.11 -4.75
C ASP A 178 9.47 -0.79 -5.12
N SER A 179 8.16 -0.85 -5.38
CA SER A 179 7.33 0.30 -5.74
C SER A 179 7.33 1.39 -4.68
N TYR A 180 7.16 1.03 -3.40
CA TYR A 180 7.16 1.99 -2.29
C TYR A 180 8.55 2.51 -1.95
N LEU A 181 9.58 1.66 -2.00
CA LEU A 181 10.98 2.08 -1.78
C LEU A 181 11.44 3.05 -2.87
N LEU A 182 11.17 2.71 -4.14
CA LEU A 182 11.54 3.56 -5.28
C LEU A 182 10.80 4.90 -5.23
N SER A 183 9.50 4.89 -4.95
CA SER A 183 8.70 6.13 -4.86
C SER A 183 9.21 7.03 -3.74
N SER A 184 9.45 6.47 -2.55
CA SER A 184 9.97 7.22 -1.40
C SER A 184 11.37 7.79 -1.66
N ALA A 185 12.25 7.00 -2.30
CA ALA A 185 13.58 7.45 -2.68
C ALA A 185 13.55 8.52 -3.78
N THR A 186 12.59 8.43 -4.71
CA THR A 186 12.36 9.43 -5.75
C THR A 186 11.94 10.77 -5.15
N ASN A 187 10.99 10.76 -4.19
CA ASN A 187 10.58 11.96 -3.48
C ASN A 187 11.75 12.60 -2.73
N LEU A 188 12.54 11.83 -1.99
CA LEU A 188 13.71 12.38 -1.29
C LEU A 188 14.74 12.97 -2.28
N THR A 189 14.95 12.31 -3.42
CA THR A 189 15.94 12.73 -4.42
C THR A 189 15.51 14.01 -5.13
N ASN A 190 14.26 14.11 -5.58
CA ASN A 190 13.78 15.23 -6.38
C ASN A 190 13.24 16.38 -5.52
N ASP A 191 12.45 16.07 -4.50
CA ASP A 191 11.72 17.08 -3.72
C ASP A 191 12.55 17.65 -2.57
N VAL A 192 13.55 16.92 -2.09
CA VAL A 192 14.44 17.35 -1.00
C VAL A 192 15.84 17.63 -1.51
N TYR A 193 16.54 16.60 -2.03
CA TYR A 193 17.94 16.72 -2.40
C TYR A 193 18.14 17.69 -3.57
N GLN A 194 17.49 17.45 -4.72
CA GLN A 194 17.62 18.34 -5.87
C GLN A 194 17.06 19.74 -5.55
N ARG A 195 15.92 19.84 -4.87
CA ARG A 195 15.27 21.14 -4.65
C ARG A 195 15.98 22.04 -3.63
N TYR A 196 16.53 21.48 -2.56
CA TYR A 196 17.05 22.26 -1.43
C TYR A 196 18.53 22.04 -1.09
N ILE A 197 19.11 20.88 -1.44
CA ILE A 197 20.50 20.55 -1.07
C ILE A 197 21.46 20.82 -2.23
N ASN A 198 21.14 20.31 -3.43
CA ASN A 198 21.94 20.51 -4.64
C ASN A 198 21.05 20.78 -5.86
N THR A 199 20.73 22.06 -6.05
CA THR A 199 19.86 22.58 -7.13
C THR A 199 20.37 22.33 -8.55
N LYS A 200 21.66 22.03 -8.69
CA LYS A 200 22.31 21.73 -9.98
C LYS A 200 22.78 20.28 -10.07
N ALA A 201 22.17 19.38 -9.28
CA ALA A 201 22.54 17.97 -9.28
C ALA A 201 22.43 17.35 -10.68
N THR A 202 23.53 16.73 -11.11
CA THR A 202 23.57 15.93 -12.35
C THR A 202 22.74 14.65 -12.19
N ASP A 203 22.33 14.02 -13.29
CA ASP A 203 21.59 12.75 -13.23
C ASP A 203 22.38 11.63 -12.54
N LYS A 204 23.70 11.62 -12.69
CA LYS A 204 24.58 10.68 -11.97
C LYS A 204 24.52 10.88 -10.45
N GLN A 205 24.51 12.13 -9.99
CA GLN A 205 24.40 12.45 -8.57
C GLN A 205 23.01 12.11 -8.03
N LYS A 206 21.95 12.44 -8.77
CA LYS A 206 20.57 12.06 -8.42
C LYS A 206 20.43 10.55 -8.30
N MET A 207 20.97 9.79 -9.25
CA MET A 207 20.94 8.33 -9.22
C MET A 207 21.69 7.75 -8.01
N LEU A 208 22.84 8.34 -7.64
CA LEU A 208 23.58 7.90 -6.45
C LEU A 208 22.76 8.13 -5.17
N VAL A 209 22.16 9.32 -5.02
CA VAL A 209 21.32 9.65 -3.86
C VAL A 209 20.08 8.75 -3.81
N LEU A 210 19.42 8.52 -4.94
CA LEU A 210 18.28 7.61 -5.04
C LEU A 210 18.65 6.22 -4.51
N ARG A 211 19.75 5.64 -4.99
CA ARG A 211 20.22 4.30 -4.59
C ARG A 211 20.63 4.24 -3.12
N ALA A 212 21.34 5.26 -2.63
CA ALA A 212 21.70 5.35 -1.22
C ALA A 212 20.46 5.44 -0.33
N THR A 213 19.45 6.21 -0.76
CA THR A 213 18.18 6.36 -0.04
C THR A 213 17.43 5.04 0.06
N ILE A 214 17.36 4.26 -1.04
CA ILE A 214 16.74 2.93 -1.04
C ILE A 214 17.37 2.06 0.05
N VAL A 215 18.71 1.98 0.09
CA VAL A 215 19.43 1.16 1.09
C VAL A 215 19.09 1.60 2.51
N VAL A 216 19.14 2.92 2.79
CA VAL A 216 18.81 3.46 4.11
C VAL A 216 17.35 3.16 4.48
N PHE A 217 16.41 3.35 3.56
CA PHE A 217 14.99 3.11 3.80
C PHE A 217 14.67 1.63 3.97
N SER A 218 15.39 0.72 3.31
CA SER A 218 15.27 -0.73 3.56
C SER A 218 15.62 -1.10 5.01
N PHE A 219 16.68 -0.50 5.58
CA PHE A 219 17.01 -0.72 7.00
C PHE A 219 15.95 -0.14 7.94
N ILE A 220 15.42 1.05 7.64
CA ILE A 220 14.34 1.66 8.42
C ILE A 220 13.07 0.80 8.35
N ALA A 221 12.73 0.26 7.18
CA ALA A 221 11.58 -0.63 7.00
C ALA A 221 11.71 -1.89 7.87
N VAL A 222 12.89 -2.52 7.92
CA VAL A 222 13.17 -3.66 8.81
C VAL A 222 13.05 -3.27 10.28
N ALA A 223 13.51 -2.08 10.68
CA ALA A 223 13.35 -1.62 12.06
C ALA A 223 11.87 -1.44 12.44
N LEU A 224 11.04 -0.94 11.50
CA LEU A 224 9.60 -0.75 11.71
C LEU A 224 8.86 -2.08 11.85
N THR A 225 9.26 -3.14 11.14
CA THR A 225 8.63 -4.46 11.30
C THR A 225 8.86 -5.07 12.68
N LEU A 226 9.92 -4.68 13.39
CA LEU A 226 10.20 -5.11 14.76
C LEU A 226 9.38 -4.36 15.82
N TYR A 227 8.80 -3.21 15.46
CA TYR A 227 7.99 -2.40 16.38
C TYR A 227 6.51 -2.81 16.41
N PHE A 228 5.93 -3.11 15.24
CA PHE A 228 4.51 -3.43 15.16
C PHE A 228 4.23 -4.92 15.45
N PRO A 229 3.18 -5.25 16.23
CA PRO A 229 2.88 -6.62 16.61
C PRO A 229 2.37 -7.48 15.44
N THR A 230 1.72 -6.85 14.46
CA THR A 230 1.17 -7.54 13.28
C THR A 230 1.39 -6.73 12.01
N VAL A 231 1.53 -7.42 10.89
CA VAL A 231 1.60 -6.81 9.55
C VAL A 231 0.36 -5.95 9.27
N LEU A 232 -0.83 -6.41 9.70
CA LEU A 232 -2.07 -5.66 9.54
C LEU A 232 -2.02 -4.33 10.31
N SER A 233 -1.58 -4.32 11.57
CA SER A 233 -1.47 -3.08 12.35
C SER A 233 -0.49 -2.06 11.75
N LEU A 234 0.65 -2.54 11.25
CA LEU A 234 1.64 -1.72 10.52
C LEU A 234 1.01 -1.12 9.27
N GLN A 235 0.37 -1.95 8.44
CA GLN A 235 -0.28 -1.54 7.20
C GLN A 235 -1.37 -0.49 7.43
N MET A 236 -2.28 -0.74 8.38
CA MET A 236 -3.39 0.17 8.70
C MET A 236 -2.88 1.53 9.23
N THR A 237 -1.81 1.52 10.02
CA THR A 237 -1.16 2.74 10.49
C THR A 237 -0.52 3.51 9.34
N ALA A 238 0.23 2.83 8.46
CA ALA A 238 0.86 3.45 7.30
C ALA A 238 -0.18 4.06 6.34
N TYR A 239 -1.26 3.32 6.07
CA TYR A 239 -2.36 3.78 5.20
C TYR A 239 -3.05 5.01 5.80
N THR A 240 -3.26 5.02 7.12
CA THR A 240 -3.81 6.18 7.81
C THR A 240 -2.86 7.37 7.77
N MET A 241 -1.55 7.16 7.99
CA MET A 241 -0.56 8.23 7.96
C MET A 241 -0.60 8.96 6.63
N TYR A 242 -0.56 8.18 5.55
CA TYR A 242 -0.63 8.71 4.20
C TYR A 242 -2.00 9.36 3.94
N GLY A 243 -3.08 8.64 4.24
CA GLY A 243 -4.45 9.03 3.99
C GLY A 243 -4.95 10.22 4.80
N ALA A 244 -4.39 10.49 5.99
CA ALA A 244 -4.75 11.63 6.82
C ALA A 244 -3.83 12.84 6.59
N ALA A 245 -2.53 12.62 6.41
CA ALA A 245 -1.59 13.72 6.20
C ALA A 245 -1.65 14.26 4.77
N ILE A 246 -1.63 13.40 3.76
CA ILE A 246 -1.38 13.82 2.37
C ILE A 246 -2.69 13.96 1.59
N THR A 247 -3.54 12.94 1.60
CA THR A 247 -4.72 12.87 0.74
C THR A 247 -5.67 14.08 0.86
N PRO A 248 -6.05 14.57 2.06
CA PRO A 248 -6.95 15.70 2.16
C PRO A 248 -6.36 16.96 1.53
N ALA A 249 -5.06 17.21 1.77
CA ALA A 249 -4.37 18.36 1.20
C ALA A 249 -4.32 18.30 -0.33
N ILE A 250 -4.04 17.13 -0.92
CA ILE A 250 -4.05 16.92 -2.37
C ILE A 250 -5.45 17.13 -2.94
N LEU A 251 -6.49 16.52 -2.36
CA LEU A 251 -7.87 16.65 -2.86
C LEU A 251 -8.34 18.10 -2.81
N PHE A 252 -8.06 18.83 -1.73
CA PHE A 252 -8.39 20.24 -1.64
C PHE A 252 -7.60 21.09 -2.63
N ALA A 253 -6.33 20.79 -2.88
CA ALA A 253 -5.53 21.51 -3.88
C ALA A 253 -6.06 21.30 -5.31
N LEU A 254 -6.59 20.12 -5.63
CA LEU A 254 -7.14 19.79 -6.95
C LEU A 254 -8.57 20.31 -7.16
N PHE A 255 -9.43 20.22 -6.14
CA PHE A 255 -10.87 20.45 -6.29
C PHE A 255 -11.40 21.72 -5.62
N SER A 256 -10.61 22.40 -4.78
CA SER A 256 -11.07 23.60 -4.07
C SER A 256 -10.24 24.83 -4.38
N LYS A 257 -10.87 25.82 -5.02
CA LYS A 257 -10.31 27.17 -5.20
C LYS A 257 -10.20 27.98 -3.90
N LYS A 258 -10.73 27.48 -2.79
CA LYS A 258 -10.89 28.25 -1.54
C LYS A 258 -9.82 27.95 -0.48
N VAL A 259 -9.01 26.91 -0.69
CA VAL A 259 -7.98 26.47 0.27
C VAL A 259 -6.68 27.24 0.06
N THR A 260 -5.97 27.51 1.15
CA THR A 260 -4.69 28.24 1.14
C THR A 260 -3.51 27.31 1.38
N PRO A 261 -2.27 27.67 0.98
CA PRO A 261 -1.08 26.89 1.31
C PRO A 261 -0.89 26.65 2.82
N ALA A 262 -1.20 27.66 3.64
CA ALA A 262 -1.16 27.53 5.10
C ALA A 262 -2.18 26.50 5.62
N GLY A 263 -3.38 26.47 5.05
CA GLY A 263 -4.39 25.47 5.36
C GLY A 263 -3.97 24.06 4.97
N GLY A 264 -3.38 23.89 3.78
CA GLY A 264 -2.82 22.61 3.34
C GLY A 264 -1.74 22.08 4.29
N MET A 265 -0.78 22.93 4.68
CA MET A 265 0.26 22.56 5.66
C MET A 265 -0.33 22.20 7.03
N ALA A 266 -1.33 22.95 7.50
CA ALA A 266 -2.01 22.64 8.75
C ALA A 266 -2.69 21.27 8.71
N GLY A 267 -3.36 20.93 7.59
CA GLY A 267 -3.92 19.60 7.36
C GLY A 267 -2.89 18.49 7.45
N ILE A 268 -1.76 18.66 6.74
CA ILE A 268 -0.66 17.67 6.74
C ILE A 268 -0.14 17.44 8.16
N LEU A 269 0.16 18.51 8.88
CA LEU A 269 0.69 18.42 10.25
C LEU A 269 -0.32 17.82 11.22
N VAL A 270 -1.58 18.29 11.20
CA VAL A 270 -2.63 17.79 12.10
C VAL A 270 -2.97 16.34 11.80
N GLY A 271 -3.14 15.97 10.53
CA GLY A 271 -3.42 14.59 10.13
C GLY A 271 -2.29 13.62 10.49
N GLY A 272 -1.04 14.01 10.23
CA GLY A 272 0.14 13.22 10.57
C GLY A 272 0.32 13.06 12.09
N LEU A 273 0.28 14.16 12.84
CA LEU A 273 0.40 14.12 14.30
C LEU A 273 -0.75 13.37 14.97
N ALA A 274 -1.99 13.59 14.51
CA ALA A 274 -3.14 12.82 15.00
C ALA A 274 -2.94 11.33 14.77
N THR A 275 -2.40 10.94 13.61
CA THR A 275 -2.11 9.53 13.33
C THR A 275 -1.09 8.93 14.29
N ILE A 276 0.03 9.64 14.50
CA ILE A 276 1.10 9.18 15.40
C ILE A 276 0.56 9.07 16.83
N ILE A 277 -0.07 10.14 17.35
CA ILE A 277 -0.57 10.19 18.72
C ILE A 277 -1.62 9.10 18.96
N TRP A 278 -2.57 8.93 18.05
CA TRP A 278 -3.63 7.94 18.18
C TRP A 278 -3.10 6.50 18.15
N THR A 279 -2.08 6.25 17.32
CA THR A 279 -1.41 4.96 17.24
C THR A 279 -0.62 4.66 18.51
N LEU A 280 0.13 5.65 19.03
CA LEU A 280 0.89 5.50 20.28
C LEU A 280 0.00 5.29 21.51
N MET A 281 -1.23 5.81 21.49
CA MET A 281 -2.24 5.56 22.51
C MET A 281 -2.86 4.15 22.43
N GLY A 282 -2.48 3.33 21.45
CA GLY A 282 -2.99 1.97 21.30
C GLY A 282 -4.44 1.91 20.78
N THR A 283 -4.83 2.83 19.88
CA THR A 283 -6.19 2.88 19.28
C THR A 283 -7.31 2.88 20.33
N PRO A 284 -7.46 4.00 21.08
CA PRO A 284 -8.39 4.05 22.20
C PRO A 284 -9.82 3.71 21.77
N TYR A 285 -10.53 2.98 22.63
CA TYR A 285 -11.90 2.50 22.41
C TYR A 285 -12.08 1.59 21.18
N GLY A 286 -11.00 1.03 20.62
CA GLY A 286 -11.06 0.21 19.40
C GLY A 286 -11.39 1.02 18.15
N ILE A 287 -11.32 2.35 18.22
CA ILE A 287 -11.60 3.23 17.09
C ILE A 287 -10.36 3.30 16.22
N GLN A 288 -10.50 2.88 14.96
CA GLN A 288 -9.40 2.90 14.02
C GLN A 288 -8.96 4.33 13.69
N CYS A 289 -7.65 4.50 13.54
CA CYS A 289 -6.99 5.79 13.50
C CYS A 289 -7.53 6.73 12.41
N ALA A 290 -7.85 6.23 11.21
CA ALA A 290 -8.31 7.08 10.12
C ALA A 290 -9.65 7.74 10.38
N ILE A 291 -10.52 7.12 11.19
CA ILE A 291 -11.82 7.71 11.56
C ILE A 291 -11.64 9.05 12.28
N VAL A 292 -10.50 9.23 12.97
CA VAL A 292 -10.19 10.45 13.73
C VAL A 292 -9.24 11.35 12.95
N ALA A 293 -8.14 10.78 12.42
CA ALA A 293 -7.07 11.56 11.81
C ALA A 293 -7.49 12.21 10.48
N VAL A 294 -8.29 11.53 9.65
CA VAL A 294 -8.74 12.09 8.35
C VAL A 294 -9.67 13.29 8.56
N PRO A 295 -10.74 13.21 9.37
CA PRO A 295 -11.55 14.38 9.68
C PRO A 295 -10.78 15.50 10.36
N ALA A 296 -9.85 15.19 11.28
CA ALA A 296 -9.02 16.21 11.93
C ALA A 296 -8.19 17.01 10.91
N SER A 297 -7.60 16.32 9.93
CA SER A 297 -6.87 16.96 8.82
C SER A 297 -7.79 17.88 7.99
N VAL A 298 -8.96 17.38 7.59
CA VAL A 298 -9.95 18.17 6.83
C VAL A 298 -10.40 19.41 7.61
N ILE A 299 -10.71 19.27 8.89
CA ILE A 299 -11.11 20.39 9.76
C ILE A 299 -9.97 21.41 9.86
N ALA A 300 -8.74 20.98 10.06
CA ALA A 300 -7.58 21.87 10.10
C ALA A 300 -7.41 22.66 8.79
N ILE A 301 -7.56 22.00 7.64
CA ILE A 301 -7.49 22.66 6.32
C ILE A 301 -8.58 23.73 6.21
N LEU A 302 -9.81 23.40 6.57
CA LEU A 302 -10.95 24.31 6.45
C LEU A 302 -10.85 25.51 7.40
N VAL A 303 -10.54 25.26 8.67
CA VAL A 303 -10.42 26.31 9.70
C VAL A 303 -9.26 27.23 9.38
N VAL A 304 -8.06 26.69 9.13
CA VAL A 304 -6.89 27.53 8.84
C VAL A 304 -7.09 28.27 7.53
N SER A 305 -7.60 27.63 6.47
CA SER A 305 -7.89 28.33 5.21
C SER A 305 -8.93 29.42 5.35
N ALA A 306 -9.92 29.28 6.24
CA ALA A 306 -10.90 30.32 6.49
C ALA A 306 -10.28 31.55 7.15
N VAL A 307 -9.33 31.35 8.07
CA VAL A 307 -8.66 32.43 8.81
C VAL A 307 -7.51 33.06 8.02
N THR A 308 -6.82 32.29 7.17
CA THR A 308 -5.69 32.76 6.35
C THR A 308 -6.09 33.18 4.93
N ARG A 309 -7.40 33.19 4.63
CA ARG A 309 -7.90 33.54 3.30
C ARG A 309 -7.56 34.99 2.98
N CYS A 310 -6.59 35.19 2.09
CA CYS A 310 -6.30 36.50 1.54
C CYS A 310 -7.08 36.65 0.23
N ASN A 311 -7.89 37.70 0.10
CA ASN A 311 -8.66 38.02 -1.10
C ASN A 311 -7.79 38.60 -2.25
N ASP A 312 -6.48 38.31 -2.26
CA ASP A 312 -5.56 38.83 -3.28
C ASP A 312 -5.72 38.05 -4.60
N PRO A 313 -6.16 38.71 -5.70
CA PRO A 313 -6.38 38.06 -7.00
C PRO A 313 -5.13 37.37 -7.57
N LYS A 314 -3.91 37.79 -7.17
CA LYS A 314 -2.64 37.27 -7.71
C LYS A 314 -2.25 35.89 -7.21
N ARG A 315 -2.91 35.38 -6.15
CA ARG A 315 -2.64 34.07 -5.54
C ARG A 315 -3.78 33.06 -5.73
N SER A 316 -4.82 33.41 -6.48
CA SER A 316 -5.90 32.48 -6.77
C SER A 316 -5.39 31.37 -7.69
N LEU A 317 -5.95 30.16 -7.55
CA LEU A 317 -5.71 29.04 -8.49
C LEU A 317 -5.93 29.46 -9.95
N GLU A 318 -6.74 30.50 -10.21
CA GLU A 318 -6.98 31.04 -11.55
C GLU A 318 -5.74 31.66 -12.17
N ALA A 319 -4.81 32.20 -11.38
CA ALA A 319 -3.53 32.68 -11.89
C ALA A 319 -2.63 31.55 -12.42
N LEU A 320 -2.78 30.31 -11.91
CA LEU A 320 -2.06 29.13 -12.41
C LEU A 320 -2.66 28.56 -13.71
N TYR A 321 -3.91 28.90 -14.02
CA TYR A 321 -4.62 28.45 -15.23
C TYR A 321 -4.66 29.52 -16.34
N GLN A 322 -4.16 30.74 -16.09
CA GLN A 322 -4.12 31.80 -17.10
C GLN A 322 -2.92 31.71 -18.06
N ASP A 323 -1.93 30.86 -17.77
CA ASP A 323 -0.73 30.65 -18.60
C ASP A 323 -0.80 29.34 -19.43
N ASN A 324 -1.92 29.06 -20.11
CA ASN A 324 -2.01 28.03 -21.17
C ASN A 324 -2.79 28.53 -22.38
#